data_AF-A0A0C9U2D0-F1
#
_entry.id   AF-A0A0C9U2D0-F1
#
_cell.length_a   1.000
_cell.length_b   1.000
_cell.length_c   1.000
_cell.angle_alpha   90.00
_cell.angle_beta   90.00
_cell.angle_gamma   90.00
#
_symmetry.space_group_name_H-M   'P 1'
#
loop_
_entity.id
_entity.type
_entity.pdbx_description
1 polymer ?
#
loop_
_entity_poly.entity_id
_entity_poly.type
_entity_poly.pdbx_seq_one_letter_code
_entity_poly.pdbx_strand_id
1 'polypeptide(L)'
;MDPFEVRMQFLGLLRKLNATQQSIQKVVGYALKYFSRCGEDLWECIIEECQKGSINHRINILHFLDALCETSLLAKAHQPPPAEASSHAKQANTAFYVDYVTRDLPQIIECVVPVGRQGLPNLTSTKQILENWRTKRTIDPQRVDEVMHILSTRQSQAADTPATSAPNTAPPHSKGPSVGDTHLSRGEIFKRIEEDRERHKRLRERRWVQAQPQAAVPSSSAAYTPYGLASFHPLSDTENTELALDIEFENEWEATSDWNEDDVEAVVEERELCYPHLRKRADGGMELAEDEGGEEPMDLS
;
A
#
# COMPACT_ATOMS: atom_id res chain seq x y z
N MET A 1 -10.10 -22.90 -20.87
CA MET A 1 -10.81 -21.63 -21.04
C MET A 1 -10.32 -21.02 -22.33
N ASP A 2 -11.23 -20.81 -23.27
CA ASP A 2 -10.91 -20.12 -24.53
C ASP A 2 -10.73 -18.61 -24.28
N PRO A 3 -10.06 -17.86 -25.18
CA PRO A 3 -9.80 -16.44 -24.97
C PRO A 3 -11.04 -15.57 -24.77
N PHE A 4 -12.15 -15.89 -25.44
CA PHE A 4 -13.40 -15.13 -25.32
C PHE A 4 -14.02 -15.29 -23.93
N GLU A 5 -14.05 -16.52 -23.41
CA GLU A 5 -14.51 -16.81 -22.05
C GLU A 5 -13.62 -16.12 -21.01
N VAL A 6 -12.29 -16.14 -21.20
CA VAL A 6 -11.33 -15.44 -20.33
C VAL A 6 -11.64 -13.94 -20.29
N ARG A 7 -11.80 -13.31 -21.46
CA ARG A 7 -12.13 -11.89 -21.60
C ARG A 7 -13.45 -11.54 -20.89
N MET A 8 -14.50 -12.31 -21.13
CA MET A 8 -15.82 -12.05 -20.56
C MET A 8 -15.81 -12.13 -19.03
N GLN A 9 -15.15 -13.14 -18.47
CA GLN A 9 -15.03 -13.28 -17.02
C GLN A 9 -14.17 -12.16 -16.43
N PHE A 10 -13.07 -11.81 -17.08
CA PHE A 10 -12.19 -10.73 -16.65
C PHE A 10 -12.91 -9.38 -16.59
N LEU A 11 -13.68 -9.03 -17.63
CA LEU A 11 -14.53 -7.83 -17.62
C LEU A 11 -15.55 -7.87 -16.49
N GLY A 12 -16.12 -9.05 -16.19
CA GLY A 12 -17.01 -9.24 -15.05
C GLY A 12 -16.33 -8.98 -13.70
N LEU A 13 -15.04 -9.30 -13.57
CA LEU A 13 -14.24 -8.98 -12.39
C LEU A 13 -13.89 -7.49 -12.33
N LEU A 14 -13.43 -6.91 -13.45
CA LEU A 14 -13.07 -5.50 -13.54
C LEU A 14 -14.25 -4.61 -13.18
N ARG A 15 -15.46 -4.84 -13.72
CA ARG A 15 -16.65 -4.03 -13.42
C ARG A 15 -17.06 -4.05 -11.94
N LYS A 16 -16.67 -5.09 -11.21
CA LYS A 16 -16.94 -5.26 -9.77
C LYS A 16 -15.75 -4.84 -8.89
N LEU A 17 -14.67 -4.35 -9.49
CA LEU A 17 -13.48 -3.90 -8.80
C LEU A 17 -13.81 -2.75 -7.84
N ASN A 18 -13.34 -2.89 -6.61
CA ASN A 18 -13.51 -1.94 -5.51
C ASN A 18 -12.23 -1.87 -4.68
N ALA A 19 -12.22 -1.04 -3.63
CA ALA A 19 -11.03 -0.78 -2.81
C ALA A 19 -10.58 -1.96 -1.91
N THR A 20 -11.37 -3.02 -1.77
CA THR A 20 -11.02 -4.15 -0.88
C THR A 20 -9.85 -4.95 -1.42
N GLN A 21 -9.00 -5.44 -0.51
CA GLN A 21 -7.85 -6.27 -0.87
C GLN A 21 -8.26 -7.53 -1.65
N GLN A 22 -9.36 -8.19 -1.24
CA GLN A 22 -9.85 -9.40 -1.90
C GLN A 22 -10.28 -9.14 -3.35
N SER A 23 -10.97 -8.02 -3.60
CA SER A 23 -11.38 -7.63 -4.95
C SER A 23 -10.17 -7.43 -5.85
N ILE A 24 -9.20 -6.62 -5.39
CA ILE A 24 -7.96 -6.33 -6.12
C ILE A 24 -7.18 -7.62 -6.43
N GLN A 25 -6.89 -8.44 -5.41
CA GLN A 25 -6.07 -9.64 -5.56
C GLN A 25 -6.74 -10.69 -6.46
N LYS A 26 -8.08 -10.77 -6.44
CA LYS A 26 -8.82 -11.63 -7.35
C LYS A 26 -8.60 -11.24 -8.81
N VAL A 27 -8.61 -9.95 -9.13
CA VAL A 27 -8.35 -9.46 -10.50
C VAL A 27 -6.89 -9.66 -10.88
N VAL A 28 -5.94 -9.35 -9.97
CA VAL A 28 -4.50 -9.57 -10.19
C VAL A 28 -4.18 -11.03 -10.50
N GLY A 29 -4.65 -11.95 -9.65
CA GLY A 29 -4.42 -13.38 -9.83
C GLY A 29 -5.00 -13.90 -11.14
N TYR A 30 -6.17 -13.40 -11.55
CA TYR A 30 -6.77 -13.75 -12.84
C TYR A 30 -5.92 -13.22 -14.02
N ALA A 31 -5.50 -11.96 -13.97
CA ALA A 31 -4.71 -11.32 -15.02
C ALA A 31 -3.36 -12.04 -15.23
N LEU A 32 -2.67 -12.41 -14.16
CA LEU A 32 -1.39 -13.11 -14.24
C LEU A 32 -1.55 -14.57 -14.69
N LYS A 33 -2.59 -15.26 -14.22
CA LYS A 33 -2.88 -16.66 -14.61
C LYS A 33 -3.04 -16.82 -16.12
N TYR A 34 -3.65 -15.85 -16.80
CA TYR A 34 -3.93 -15.91 -18.24
C TYR A 34 -3.01 -14.99 -19.08
N PHE A 35 -1.99 -14.38 -18.48
CA PHE A 35 -1.10 -13.44 -19.18
C PHE A 35 -0.45 -14.04 -20.44
N SER A 36 0.08 -15.26 -20.34
CA SER A 36 0.83 -15.90 -21.43
C SER A 36 0.03 -16.12 -22.72
N ARG A 37 -1.30 -16.18 -22.62
CA ARG A 37 -2.20 -16.41 -23.75
C ARG A 37 -3.03 -15.20 -24.13
N CYS A 38 -3.44 -14.40 -23.15
CA CYS A 38 -4.44 -13.35 -23.32
C CYS A 38 -3.95 -11.98 -22.79
N GLY A 39 -2.68 -11.83 -22.39
CA GLY A 39 -2.21 -10.64 -21.68
C GLY A 39 -2.47 -9.31 -22.41
N GLU A 40 -2.33 -9.29 -23.73
CA GLU A 40 -2.62 -8.11 -24.55
C GLU A 40 -4.12 -7.77 -24.62
N ASP A 41 -4.98 -8.76 -24.88
CA ASP A 41 -6.45 -8.57 -24.89
C ASP A 41 -6.99 -8.18 -23.50
N LEU A 42 -6.42 -8.74 -22.43
CA LEU A 42 -6.73 -8.34 -21.06
C LEU A 42 -6.27 -6.91 -20.77
N TRP A 43 -5.13 -6.50 -21.30
CA TRP A 43 -4.66 -5.13 -21.20
C TRP A 43 -5.61 -4.14 -21.88
N GLU A 44 -6.07 -4.45 -23.09
CA GLU A 44 -7.09 -3.65 -23.78
C GLU A 44 -8.36 -3.49 -22.94
N CYS A 45 -8.82 -4.58 -22.29
CA CYS A 45 -9.97 -4.53 -21.40
C CYS A 45 -9.74 -3.60 -20.19
N ILE A 46 -8.54 -3.58 -19.61
CA ILE A 46 -8.20 -2.70 -18.48
C ILE A 46 -8.29 -1.23 -18.92
N ILE A 47 -7.68 -0.89 -20.05
CA ILE A 47 -7.68 0.48 -20.57
C ILE A 47 -9.09 0.92 -20.96
N GLU A 48 -9.86 0.06 -21.60
CA GLU A 48 -11.26 0.33 -21.97
C GLU A 48 -12.15 0.61 -20.75
N GLU A 49 -12.08 -0.23 -19.71
CA GLU A 49 -12.85 -0.03 -18.47
C GLU A 49 -12.34 1.21 -17.69
N CYS A 50 -11.05 1.53 -17.77
CA CYS A 50 -10.49 2.77 -17.19
C CYS A 50 -11.04 4.03 -17.85
N GLN A 51 -11.23 4.01 -19.17
CA GLN A 51 -11.79 5.16 -19.89
C GLN A 51 -13.30 5.34 -19.62
N LYS A 52 -14.04 4.22 -19.56
CA LYS A 52 -15.51 4.24 -19.42
C LYS A 52 -16.00 4.38 -17.98
N GLY A 53 -15.19 4.00 -17.00
CA GLY A 53 -15.56 4.00 -15.59
C GLY A 53 -15.78 5.39 -15.00
N SER A 54 -16.54 5.44 -13.89
CA SER A 54 -16.67 6.65 -13.07
C SER A 54 -15.34 7.03 -12.41
N ILE A 55 -15.19 8.29 -11.99
CA ILE A 55 -13.93 8.77 -11.38
C ILE A 55 -13.42 7.87 -10.24
N ASN A 56 -14.34 7.33 -9.43
CA ASN A 56 -14.03 6.42 -8.35
C ASN A 56 -13.62 5.02 -8.85
N HIS A 57 -14.21 4.55 -9.95
CA HIS A 57 -13.78 3.30 -10.58
C HIS A 57 -12.37 3.41 -11.18
N ARG A 58 -12.03 4.56 -11.77
CA ARG A 58 -10.71 4.79 -12.36
C ARG A 58 -9.59 4.71 -11.33
N ILE A 59 -9.78 5.31 -10.15
CA ILE A 59 -8.80 5.17 -9.06
C ILE A 59 -8.74 3.74 -8.50
N ASN A 60 -9.83 2.98 -8.50
CA ASN A 60 -9.76 1.54 -8.20
C ASN A 60 -8.88 0.80 -9.20
N ILE A 61 -9.01 1.09 -10.50
CA ILE A 61 -8.15 0.51 -11.53
C ILE A 61 -6.69 0.89 -11.26
N LEU A 62 -6.38 2.14 -10.89
CA LEU A 62 -5.01 2.54 -10.57
C LEU A 62 -4.42 1.76 -9.38
N HIS A 63 -5.19 1.55 -8.31
CA HIS A 63 -4.75 0.70 -7.19
C HIS A 63 -4.62 -0.79 -7.56
N PHE A 64 -5.46 -1.27 -8.49
CA PHE A 64 -5.30 -2.59 -9.06
C PHE A 64 -4.00 -2.70 -9.88
N LEU A 65 -3.67 -1.69 -10.69
CA LEU A 65 -2.43 -1.64 -11.47
C LEU A 65 -1.20 -1.59 -10.57
N ASP A 66 -1.25 -0.86 -9.46
CA ASP A 66 -0.22 -0.84 -8.43
C ASP A 66 0.07 -2.25 -7.90
N ALA A 67 -0.97 -2.95 -7.45
CA ALA A 67 -0.86 -4.33 -6.99
C ALA A 67 -0.44 -5.32 -8.11
N LEU A 68 -0.90 -5.09 -9.35
CA LEU A 68 -0.55 -5.93 -10.50
C LEU A 68 0.95 -5.81 -10.83
N CYS A 69 1.51 -4.60 -10.80
CA CYS A 69 2.93 -4.37 -11.04
C CYS A 69 3.78 -5.00 -9.94
N GLU A 70 3.43 -4.78 -8.66
CA GLU A 70 4.12 -5.38 -7.51
C GLU A 70 4.13 -6.92 -7.62
N THR A 71 2.98 -7.53 -7.91
CA THR A 71 2.87 -8.99 -8.05
C THR A 71 3.59 -9.51 -9.30
N SER A 72 3.59 -8.74 -10.40
CA SER A 72 4.32 -9.08 -11.63
C SER A 72 5.82 -9.13 -11.40
N LEU A 73 6.38 -8.15 -10.68
CA LEU A 73 7.80 -8.09 -10.35
C LEU A 73 8.21 -9.21 -9.40
N LEU A 74 7.38 -9.49 -8.38
CA LEU A 74 7.59 -10.63 -7.50
C LEU A 74 7.56 -11.95 -8.28
N ALA A 75 6.59 -12.15 -9.17
CA ALA A 75 6.51 -13.35 -10.00
C ALA A 75 7.75 -13.51 -10.90
N LYS A 76 8.27 -12.40 -11.46
CA LYS A 76 9.51 -12.39 -12.26
C LYS A 76 10.73 -12.78 -11.42
N ALA A 77 10.85 -12.27 -10.19
CA ALA A 77 11.97 -12.59 -9.30
C ALA A 77 12.06 -14.08 -8.93
N HIS A 78 10.92 -14.78 -8.90
CA HIS A 78 10.87 -16.22 -8.59
C HIS A 78 11.04 -17.13 -9.82
N GLN A 79 11.17 -16.58 -11.03
CA GLN A 79 11.43 -17.40 -12.22
C GLN A 79 12.92 -17.78 -12.29
N PRO A 80 13.25 -19.06 -12.57
CA PRO A 80 14.64 -19.47 -12.72
C PRO A 80 15.30 -18.71 -13.88
N PRO A 81 16.58 -18.34 -13.75
CA PRO A 81 17.30 -17.65 -14.82
C PRO A 81 17.25 -18.49 -16.11
N PRO A 82 17.06 -17.86 -17.28
CA PRO A 82 16.93 -18.61 -18.53
C PRO A 82 18.21 -19.40 -18.80
N ALA A 83 18.08 -20.73 -18.89
CA ALA A 83 19.13 -21.59 -19.41
C ALA A 83 19.48 -21.14 -20.83
N GLU A 84 20.78 -21.00 -21.11
CA GLU A 84 21.40 -20.50 -22.35
C GLU A 84 20.47 -20.58 -23.58
N ALA A 85 19.75 -19.48 -23.83
CA ALA A 85 18.79 -19.42 -24.92
C ALA A 85 19.53 -19.16 -26.24
N SER A 86 19.37 -20.10 -27.17
CA SER A 86 19.81 -19.99 -28.55
C SER A 86 19.26 -18.72 -29.22
N SER A 87 20.08 -18.18 -30.12
CA SER A 87 20.10 -16.82 -30.68
C SER A 87 18.88 -16.34 -31.50
N HIS A 88 17.70 -16.97 -31.40
CA HIS A 88 16.52 -16.59 -32.18
C HIS A 88 15.22 -16.37 -31.40
N ALA A 89 15.16 -16.74 -30.11
CA ALA A 89 14.09 -16.25 -29.24
C ALA A 89 14.60 -14.98 -28.55
N LYS A 90 14.36 -13.82 -29.17
CA LYS A 90 14.53 -12.52 -28.49
C LYS A 90 13.94 -12.67 -27.09
N GLN A 91 14.79 -12.53 -26.07
CA GLN A 91 14.42 -12.38 -24.67
C GLN A 91 13.30 -11.34 -24.61
N ALA A 92 12.04 -11.79 -24.61
CA ALA A 92 10.95 -10.95 -24.19
C ALA A 92 11.29 -10.67 -22.72
N ASN A 93 11.70 -9.44 -22.44
CA ASN A 93 11.83 -8.94 -21.09
C ASN A 93 10.43 -9.04 -20.48
N THR A 94 10.05 -10.17 -19.89
CA THR A 94 8.68 -10.42 -19.46
C THR A 94 8.45 -9.73 -18.14
N ALA A 95 8.36 -8.40 -18.12
CA ALA A 95 7.89 -7.67 -16.96
C ALA A 95 6.35 -7.76 -16.81
N PHE A 96 5.73 -8.82 -17.35
CA PHE A 96 4.29 -9.02 -17.45
C PHE A 96 3.56 -7.75 -17.91
N TYR A 97 2.76 -7.16 -17.03
CA TYR A 97 2.00 -5.94 -17.31
C TYR A 97 2.79 -4.65 -17.08
N VAL A 98 3.96 -4.68 -16.44
CA VAL A 98 4.75 -3.49 -16.11
C VAL A 98 5.16 -2.73 -17.37
N ASP A 99 5.51 -3.44 -18.44
CA ASP A 99 5.86 -2.81 -19.73
C ASP A 99 4.66 -2.08 -20.34
N TYR A 100 3.46 -2.66 -20.23
CA TYR A 100 2.23 -2.02 -20.70
C TYR A 100 1.85 -0.80 -19.86
N VAL A 101 1.95 -0.89 -18.53
CA VAL A 101 1.74 0.25 -17.64
C VAL A 101 2.73 1.36 -17.95
N THR A 102 4.01 1.03 -18.15
CA THR A 102 5.06 2.02 -18.46
C THR A 102 4.78 2.73 -19.78
N ARG A 103 4.39 1.98 -20.82
CA ARG A 103 4.05 2.51 -22.15
C ARG A 103 2.86 3.46 -22.10
N ASP A 104 1.79 3.07 -21.42
CA ASP A 104 0.52 3.79 -21.44
C ASP A 104 0.31 4.68 -20.20
N LEU A 105 1.35 4.87 -19.38
CA LEU A 105 1.31 5.64 -18.14
C LEU A 105 0.65 7.02 -18.30
N PRO A 106 1.02 7.85 -19.31
CA PRO A 106 0.39 9.16 -19.49
C PRO A 106 -1.12 9.07 -19.72
N GLN A 107 -1.57 8.09 -20.52
CA GLN A 107 -2.98 7.87 -20.84
C GLN A 107 -3.77 7.40 -19.62
N ILE A 108 -3.19 6.48 -18.82
CA ILE A 108 -3.80 6.00 -17.58
C ILE A 108 -4.01 7.17 -16.62
N ILE A 109 -2.98 8.02 -16.43
CA ILE A 109 -3.07 9.15 -15.53
C ILE A 109 -4.06 10.20 -16.01
N GLU A 110 -4.16 10.45 -17.32
CA GLU A 110 -5.19 11.33 -17.88
C GLU A 110 -6.61 10.78 -17.66
N CYS A 111 -6.80 9.46 -17.71
CA CYS A 111 -8.08 8.85 -17.38
C CYS A 111 -8.41 9.01 -15.89
N VAL A 112 -7.46 8.72 -15.00
CA VAL A 112 -7.67 8.73 -13.54
C VAL A 112 -7.79 10.14 -12.97
N VAL A 113 -7.00 11.08 -13.47
CA VAL A 113 -6.95 12.48 -13.07
C VAL A 113 -7.18 13.35 -14.31
N PRO A 114 -8.43 13.41 -14.83
CA PRO A 114 -8.76 14.25 -15.97
C PRO A 114 -8.63 15.73 -15.60
N VAL A 115 -8.42 16.57 -16.61
CA VAL A 115 -8.31 18.03 -16.45
C VAL A 115 -9.63 18.60 -15.92
N GLY A 116 -9.58 19.30 -14.79
CA GLY A 116 -10.74 19.94 -14.16
C GLY A 116 -11.02 19.47 -12.74
N ARG A 117 -12.12 19.96 -12.15
CA ARG A 117 -12.48 19.69 -10.75
C ARG A 117 -12.78 18.23 -10.46
N GLN A 118 -13.29 17.50 -11.45
CA GLN A 118 -13.64 16.10 -11.36
C GLN A 118 -12.43 15.18 -11.14
N GLY A 119 -11.22 15.58 -11.54
CA GLY A 119 -9.99 14.80 -11.28
C GLY A 119 -9.39 15.01 -9.89
N LEU A 120 -9.72 16.12 -9.22
CA LEU A 120 -9.13 16.50 -7.94
C LEU A 120 -9.26 15.45 -6.83
N PRO A 121 -10.39 14.73 -6.67
CA PRO A 121 -10.52 13.69 -5.63
C PRO A 121 -9.52 12.54 -5.75
N ASN A 122 -8.91 12.35 -6.93
CA ASN A 122 -7.93 11.30 -7.18
C ASN A 122 -6.48 11.81 -7.15
N LEU A 123 -6.27 13.13 -7.18
CA LEU A 123 -4.95 13.74 -7.40
C LEU A 123 -3.93 13.31 -6.34
N THR A 124 -4.27 13.44 -5.07
CA THR A 124 -3.36 13.13 -3.96
C THR A 124 -2.97 11.65 -3.95
N SER A 125 -3.95 10.75 -4.05
CA SER A 125 -3.69 9.30 -4.08
C SER A 125 -2.91 8.89 -5.31
N THR A 126 -3.16 9.51 -6.46
CA THR A 126 -2.40 9.25 -7.69
C THR A 126 -0.94 9.67 -7.53
N LYS A 127 -0.67 10.87 -6.98
CA LYS A 127 0.69 11.32 -6.69
C LYS A 127 1.43 10.37 -5.72
N GLN A 128 0.74 9.88 -4.69
CA GLN A 128 1.32 8.91 -3.75
C GLN A 128 1.69 7.58 -4.45
N ILE A 129 0.83 7.05 -5.32
CA ILE A 129 1.14 5.81 -6.07
C ILE A 129 2.33 6.04 -7.01
N LEU A 130 2.37 7.17 -7.71
CA LEU A 130 3.48 7.53 -8.59
C LEU A 130 4.80 7.64 -7.80
N GLU A 131 4.80 8.31 -6.64
CA GLU A 131 6.01 8.40 -5.79
C GLU A 131 6.46 7.02 -5.29
N ASN A 132 5.52 6.14 -4.95
CA ASN A 132 5.83 4.77 -4.59
C ASN A 132 6.46 4.00 -5.76
N TRP A 133 5.91 4.12 -6.97
CA TRP A 133 6.50 3.49 -8.17
C TRP A 133 7.89 4.02 -8.49
N ARG A 134 8.12 5.32 -8.27
CA ARG A 134 9.43 5.96 -8.42
C ARG A 134 10.44 5.42 -7.41
N THR A 135 10.09 5.46 -6.12
CA THR A 135 10.96 5.06 -5.01
C THR A 135 11.29 3.58 -5.07
N LYS A 136 10.30 2.72 -5.33
CA LYS A 136 10.47 1.28 -5.47
C LYS A 136 11.05 0.86 -6.83
N ARG A 137 11.27 1.81 -7.74
CA ARG A 137 11.69 1.56 -9.14
C ARG A 137 10.80 0.54 -9.86
N THR A 138 9.50 0.55 -9.56
CA THR A 138 8.50 -0.28 -10.24
C THR A 138 8.38 0.14 -11.71
N ILE A 139 8.44 1.44 -11.96
CA ILE A 139 8.55 2.07 -13.28
C ILE A 139 9.82 2.92 -13.25
N ASP A 140 10.46 3.10 -14.41
CA ASP A 140 11.60 4.00 -14.57
C ASP A 140 11.30 5.39 -13.96
N PRO A 141 12.09 5.86 -12.99
CA PRO A 141 11.89 7.15 -12.34
C PRO A 141 11.74 8.32 -13.32
N GLN A 142 12.46 8.29 -14.47
CA GLN A 142 12.36 9.36 -15.47
C GLN A 142 10.95 9.45 -16.07
N ARG A 143 10.33 8.30 -16.37
CA ARG A 143 8.96 8.23 -16.88
C ARG A 143 7.93 8.69 -15.87
N VAL A 144 8.14 8.37 -14.60
CA VAL A 144 7.27 8.85 -13.52
C VAL A 144 7.38 10.37 -13.36
N ASP A 145 8.61 10.90 -13.41
CA ASP A 145 8.88 12.33 -13.27
C ASP A 145 8.24 13.16 -14.40
N GLU A 146 8.28 12.67 -15.64
CA GLU A 146 7.58 13.28 -16.79
C GLU A 146 6.09 13.48 -16.48
N VAL A 147 5.42 12.43 -15.98
CA VAL A 147 3.97 12.45 -15.71
C VAL A 147 3.64 13.26 -14.45
N MET A 148 4.46 13.19 -13.41
CA MET A 148 4.32 14.01 -12.20
C MET A 148 4.46 15.51 -12.50
N HIS A 149 5.36 15.88 -13.42
CA HIS A 149 5.52 17.27 -13.87
C HIS A 149 4.28 17.76 -14.63
N ILE A 150 3.71 16.93 -15.51
CA ILE A 150 2.46 17.23 -16.23
C ILE A 150 1.31 17.48 -15.23
N LEU A 151 1.14 16.60 -14.23
CA LEU A 151 0.10 16.75 -13.21
C LEU A 151 0.27 18.03 -12.38
N SER A 152 1.50 18.36 -12.00
CA SER A 152 1.78 19.55 -11.18
C SER A 152 1.55 20.83 -11.97
N THR A 153 1.95 20.87 -13.23
CA THR A 153 1.68 22.02 -14.12
C THR A 153 0.18 22.25 -14.31
N ARG A 154 -0.59 21.17 -14.52
CA ARG A 154 -2.07 21.24 -14.61
C ARG A 154 -2.70 21.75 -13.32
N GLN A 155 -2.18 21.35 -12.16
CA GLN A 155 -2.68 21.79 -10.86
C GLN A 155 -2.48 23.31 -10.67
N SER A 156 -1.30 23.83 -11.03
CA SER A 156 -1.02 25.28 -10.97
C SER A 156 -1.94 26.08 -11.89
N GLN A 157 -2.14 25.62 -13.13
CA GLN A 157 -3.04 26.28 -14.09
C GLN A 157 -4.50 26.31 -13.63
N ALA A 158 -4.96 25.24 -12.94
CA ALA A 158 -6.32 25.17 -12.40
C ALA A 158 -6.54 26.11 -11.20
N ALA A 159 -5.48 26.45 -10.46
CA ALA A 159 -5.56 27.37 -9.32
C ALA A 159 -5.66 28.85 -9.77
N ASP A 160 -5.05 29.19 -10.91
CA ASP A 160 -5.03 30.56 -11.45
C ASP A 160 -6.29 30.93 -12.26
N THR A 161 -7.24 30.00 -12.43
CA THR A 161 -8.51 30.30 -13.07
C THR A 161 -9.50 30.79 -12.01
N PRO A 162 -9.86 32.09 -11.96
CA PRO A 162 -10.85 32.55 -11.01
C PRO A 162 -12.15 31.83 -11.28
N ALA A 163 -12.82 31.35 -10.23
CA ALA A 163 -14.20 30.90 -10.34
C ALA A 163 -15.05 32.09 -10.79
N THR A 164 -15.27 32.24 -12.11
CA THR A 164 -16.19 33.24 -12.65
C THR A 164 -17.54 32.97 -12.01
N SER A 165 -17.88 33.84 -11.07
CA SER A 165 -19.16 33.88 -10.39
C SER A 165 -20.18 34.22 -11.46
N ALA A 166 -20.96 33.24 -11.90
CA ALA A 166 -22.12 33.54 -12.72
C ALA A 166 -23.08 34.42 -11.90
N PRO A 167 -23.60 35.53 -12.44
CA PRO A 167 -24.51 36.38 -11.70
C PRO A 167 -25.87 35.67 -11.55
N ASN A 168 -26.28 35.50 -10.30
CA ASN A 168 -27.62 35.06 -9.91
C ASN A 168 -28.66 36.11 -10.33
N THR A 169 -29.27 35.97 -11.50
CA THR A 169 -30.56 36.61 -11.83
C THR A 169 -31.26 35.88 -12.97
N ALA A 170 -32.10 34.88 -12.66
CA ALA A 170 -33.27 34.47 -13.47
C ALA A 170 -34.18 33.48 -12.70
N PRO A 171 -35.52 33.49 -12.93
CA PRO A 171 -36.53 32.87 -12.07
C PRO A 171 -36.71 31.35 -12.31
N PRO A 172 -37.36 30.61 -11.39
CA PRO A 172 -37.54 29.17 -11.53
C PRO A 172 -38.69 28.93 -12.49
N HIS A 173 -38.46 28.21 -13.60
CA HIS A 173 -39.40 27.32 -14.30
C HIS A 173 -38.97 27.14 -15.77
N SER A 174 -38.07 26.17 -16.01
CA SER A 174 -38.02 25.45 -17.29
C SER A 174 -37.28 24.13 -17.10
N LYS A 175 -38.00 23.02 -17.26
CA LYS A 175 -37.43 21.66 -17.35
C LYS A 175 -36.70 21.54 -18.69
N GLY A 176 -35.38 21.69 -18.67
CA GLY A 176 -34.47 21.37 -19.77
C GLY A 176 -33.14 20.89 -19.19
N PRO A 177 -32.41 19.98 -19.85
CA PRO A 177 -31.21 19.37 -19.28
C PRO A 177 -30.05 20.38 -19.32
N SER A 178 -29.79 21.05 -18.20
CA SER A 178 -28.62 21.91 -18.03
C SER A 178 -27.37 21.05 -17.92
N VAL A 179 -26.58 21.06 -18.98
CA VAL A 179 -25.18 20.65 -18.98
C VAL A 179 -24.43 21.60 -18.05
N GLY A 180 -23.95 21.11 -16.90
CA GLY A 180 -23.08 21.92 -16.03
C GLY A 180 -23.43 21.93 -14.54
N ASP A 181 -23.69 20.77 -13.94
CA ASP A 181 -23.18 20.44 -12.61
C ASP A 181 -23.44 18.95 -12.39
N THR A 182 -22.51 18.09 -12.79
CA THR A 182 -22.56 16.66 -12.45
C THR A 182 -22.16 16.49 -10.99
N HIS A 183 -22.99 17.00 -10.09
CA HIS A 183 -22.91 16.64 -8.70
C HIS A 183 -23.13 15.12 -8.63
N LEU A 184 -22.08 14.39 -8.22
CA LEU A 184 -22.13 12.93 -8.05
C LEU A 184 -23.39 12.55 -7.27
N SER A 185 -24.03 11.44 -7.67
CA SER A 185 -25.22 11.00 -6.94
C SER A 185 -24.85 10.72 -5.49
N ARG A 186 -25.81 10.93 -4.56
CA ARG A 186 -25.60 10.65 -3.13
C ARG A 186 -25.07 9.23 -2.88
N GLY A 187 -25.53 8.25 -3.66
CA GLY A 187 -25.05 6.87 -3.60
C GLY A 187 -23.60 6.71 -4.03
N GLU A 188 -23.17 7.39 -5.09
CA GLU A 188 -21.76 7.39 -5.52
C GLU A 188 -20.84 8.09 -4.52
N ILE A 189 -21.32 9.17 -3.88
CA ILE A 189 -20.58 9.86 -2.81
C ILE A 189 -20.37 8.92 -1.62
N PHE A 190 -21.42 8.25 -1.13
CA PHE A 190 -21.24 7.29 -0.03
C PHE A 190 -20.36 6.11 -0.40
N LYS A 191 -20.50 5.59 -1.63
CA LYS A 191 -19.62 4.54 -2.14
C LYS A 191 -18.16 5.00 -2.15
N ARG A 192 -17.89 6.23 -2.59
CA ARG A 192 -16.55 6.83 -2.57
C ARG A 192 -16.00 6.92 -1.15
N ILE A 193 -16.81 7.44 -0.20
CA ILE A 193 -16.42 7.57 1.20
C ILE A 193 -16.04 6.20 1.79
N GLU A 194 -16.86 5.18 1.55
CA GLU A 194 -16.59 3.83 2.07
C GLU A 194 -15.34 3.22 1.45
N GLU A 195 -15.15 3.39 0.14
CA GLU A 195 -13.95 2.90 -0.53
C GLU A 195 -12.69 3.64 -0.08
N ASP A 196 -12.77 4.95 0.19
CA ASP A 196 -11.63 5.70 0.71
C ASP A 196 -11.32 5.34 2.18
N ARG A 197 -12.34 5.04 2.98
CA ARG A 197 -12.16 4.43 4.31
C ARG A 197 -11.43 3.10 4.21
N GLU A 198 -11.82 2.25 3.26
CA GLU A 198 -11.16 0.96 3.03
C GLU A 198 -9.70 1.12 2.55
N ARG A 199 -9.40 2.11 1.70
CA ARG A 199 -8.02 2.44 1.30
C ARG A 199 -7.16 2.87 2.49
N HIS A 200 -7.68 3.75 3.35
CA HIS A 200 -6.95 4.21 4.54
C HIS A 200 -6.72 3.08 5.54
N LYS A 201 -7.73 2.23 5.73
CA LYS A 201 -7.60 1.02 6.54
C LYS A 201 -6.46 0.15 6.05
N ARG A 202 -6.42 -0.17 4.75
CA ARG A 202 -5.32 -0.91 4.12
C ARG A 202 -3.95 -0.26 4.28
N LEU A 203 -3.88 1.07 4.15
CA LEU A 203 -2.62 1.79 4.35
C LEU A 203 -2.10 1.60 5.77
N ARG A 204 -2.98 1.66 6.78
CA ARG A 204 -2.62 1.42 8.18
C ARG A 204 -2.25 -0.03 8.45
N GLU A 205 -2.96 -0.98 7.85
CA GLU A 205 -2.64 -2.42 7.95
C GLU A 205 -1.27 -2.76 7.36
N ARG A 206 -0.78 -2.00 6.38
CA ARG A 206 0.57 -2.20 5.81
C ARG A 206 1.67 -1.48 6.58
N ARG A 207 1.33 -0.47 7.40
CA ARG A 207 2.32 0.40 8.05
C ARG A 207 3.16 -0.31 9.10
N TRP A 208 2.61 -1.31 9.78
CA TRP A 208 3.30 -2.06 10.83
C TRP A 208 4.05 -3.29 10.31
N VAL A 209 3.96 -3.60 9.01
CA VAL A 209 4.68 -4.73 8.41
C VAL A 209 6.16 -4.36 8.29
N GLN A 210 7.02 -4.99 9.09
CA GLN A 210 8.47 -4.87 8.97
C GLN A 210 8.97 -5.67 7.77
N ALA A 211 9.85 -5.07 6.98
CA ALA A 211 10.46 -5.73 5.84
C ALA A 211 11.51 -6.72 6.34
N GLN A 212 11.21 -8.02 6.31
CA GLN A 212 12.23 -9.02 6.56
C GLN A 212 13.11 -9.15 5.32
N PRO A 213 14.44 -9.01 5.43
CA PRO A 213 15.34 -9.32 4.33
C PRO A 213 15.11 -10.79 3.97
N GLN A 214 14.77 -11.06 2.71
CA GLN A 214 14.78 -12.42 2.22
C GLN A 214 16.24 -12.86 2.20
N ALA A 215 16.70 -13.46 3.30
CA ALA A 215 17.91 -14.23 3.30
C ALA A 215 17.80 -15.20 2.12
N ALA A 216 18.69 -15.06 1.14
CA ALA A 216 18.84 -16.05 0.08
C ALA A 216 19.24 -17.34 0.78
N VAL A 217 18.26 -18.17 1.13
CA VAL A 217 18.50 -19.47 1.75
C VAL A 217 19.29 -20.28 0.73
N PRO A 218 20.58 -20.61 0.97
CA PRO A 218 21.21 -21.65 0.20
C PRO A 218 20.46 -22.93 0.55
N SER A 219 19.91 -23.59 -0.45
CA SER A 219 19.18 -24.85 -0.33
C SER A 219 20.02 -25.95 0.31
N SER A 220 20.13 -25.94 1.63
CA SER A 220 20.57 -27.07 2.45
C SER A 220 20.27 -26.74 3.92
N SER A 221 19.25 -27.40 4.46
CA SER A 221 18.92 -27.55 5.89
C SER A 221 18.41 -26.33 6.70
N ALA A 222 17.25 -25.79 6.36
CA ALA A 222 16.47 -25.00 7.33
C ALA A 222 15.15 -25.72 7.64
N ALA A 223 15.12 -26.44 8.76
CA ALA A 223 13.89 -26.89 9.37
C ALA A 223 13.07 -25.68 9.80
N TYR A 224 11.81 -25.64 9.36
CA TYR A 224 10.80 -24.69 9.82
C TYR A 224 10.79 -24.62 11.36
N THR A 225 11.35 -23.55 11.91
CA THR A 225 11.17 -23.16 13.32
C THR A 225 10.56 -21.76 13.32
N PRO A 226 9.26 -21.62 13.62
CA PRO A 226 8.57 -20.32 13.58
C PRO A 226 8.90 -19.41 14.78
N TYR A 227 9.75 -19.86 15.71
CA TYR A 227 10.20 -19.11 16.88
C TYR A 227 11.68 -19.45 17.13
N GLY A 228 12.58 -18.87 16.34
CA GLY A 228 14.01 -18.90 16.64
C GLY A 228 14.32 -17.85 17.70
N LEU A 229 14.72 -18.27 18.91
CA LEU A 229 15.33 -17.36 19.87
C LEU A 229 16.59 -16.76 19.25
N ALA A 230 16.72 -15.44 19.32
CA ALA A 230 17.87 -14.69 18.82
C ALA A 230 19.17 -15.28 19.40
N SER A 231 19.99 -15.88 18.53
CA SER A 231 21.31 -16.36 18.87
C SER A 231 22.31 -15.26 18.54
N PHE A 232 22.84 -14.58 19.57
CA PHE A 232 23.99 -13.70 19.44
C PHE A 232 25.25 -14.54 19.19
N HIS A 233 25.41 -15.05 17.96
CA HIS A 233 26.65 -15.71 17.58
C HIS A 233 27.66 -14.63 17.17
N PRO A 234 28.92 -14.68 17.65
CA PRO A 234 29.93 -13.71 17.25
C PRO A 234 30.14 -13.76 15.74
N LEU A 235 30.01 -12.58 15.12
CA LEU A 235 30.15 -12.32 13.70
C LEU A 235 31.50 -12.85 13.21
N SER A 236 31.47 -13.82 12.29
CA SER A 236 32.62 -14.05 11.42
C SER A 236 32.55 -13.01 10.29
N ASP A 237 33.69 -12.41 9.93
CA ASP A 237 33.82 -11.34 8.92
C ASP A 237 33.27 -11.70 7.52
N THR A 238 32.79 -12.93 7.32
CA THR A 238 32.25 -13.45 6.06
C THR A 238 30.74 -13.33 5.90
N GLU A 239 29.99 -12.97 6.94
CA GLU A 239 28.51 -12.92 6.92
C GLU A 239 27.96 -11.53 7.28
N ASN A 240 28.44 -10.49 6.58
CA ASN A 240 27.91 -9.12 6.69
C ASN A 240 26.55 -8.96 5.98
N THR A 241 25.67 -9.95 6.11
CA THR A 241 24.27 -9.86 5.69
C THR A 241 23.48 -9.27 6.85
N GLU A 242 22.96 -8.05 6.69
CA GLU A 242 22.05 -7.42 7.66
C GLU A 242 20.98 -8.44 8.08
N LEU A 243 21.02 -8.86 9.34
CA LEU A 243 20.04 -9.81 9.86
C LEU A 243 18.69 -9.10 9.98
N ALA A 244 17.60 -9.87 9.95
CA ALA A 244 16.26 -9.32 10.18
C ALA A 244 16.19 -8.53 11.51
N LEU A 245 16.92 -8.99 12.54
CA LEU A 245 17.04 -8.30 13.83
C LEU A 245 17.71 -6.92 13.72
N ASP A 246 18.69 -6.76 12.83
CA ASP A 246 19.36 -5.47 12.63
C ASP A 246 18.39 -4.45 12.00
N ILE A 247 17.56 -4.90 11.05
CA ILE A 247 16.54 -4.05 10.43
C ILE A 247 15.40 -3.71 11.40
N GLU A 248 14.96 -4.65 12.23
CA GLU A 248 13.96 -4.39 13.27
C GLU A 248 14.48 -3.36 14.28
N PHE A 249 15.71 -3.55 14.78
CA PHE A 249 16.35 -2.65 15.72
C PHE A 249 16.56 -1.24 15.14
N GLU A 250 17.11 -1.11 13.94
CA GLU A 250 17.32 0.20 13.31
C GLU A 250 16.00 0.94 13.08
N ASN A 251 14.94 0.24 12.66
CA ASN A 251 13.62 0.85 12.51
C ASN A 251 13.04 1.34 13.86
N GLU A 252 13.18 0.54 14.92
CA GLU A 252 12.75 0.92 16.27
C GLU A 252 13.56 2.09 16.81
N TRP A 253 14.87 2.08 16.56
CA TRP A 253 15.79 3.14 16.97
C TRP A 253 15.46 4.46 16.28
N GLU A 254 15.25 4.47 14.97
CA GLU A 254 14.83 5.67 14.21
C GLU A 254 13.45 6.18 14.64
N ALA A 255 12.55 5.29 15.04
CA ALA A 255 11.20 5.63 15.49
C ALA A 255 11.11 5.90 17.01
N THR A 256 12.21 5.78 17.75
CA THR A 256 12.23 5.98 19.20
C THR A 256 11.86 7.42 19.51
N SER A 257 10.80 7.60 20.29
CA SER A 257 10.39 8.90 20.81
C SER A 257 10.88 9.10 22.24
N ASP A 258 10.98 10.36 22.66
CA ASP A 258 11.29 10.68 24.06
C ASP A 258 10.23 10.12 25.01
N TRP A 259 10.71 9.68 26.19
CA TRP A 259 9.88 9.24 27.29
C TRP A 259 8.91 10.34 27.74
N ASN A 260 7.63 10.02 27.85
CA ASN A 260 6.57 10.98 28.14
C ASN A 260 5.65 10.52 29.30
N GLU A 261 4.55 11.26 29.51
CA GLU A 261 3.60 11.01 30.60
C GLU A 261 2.85 9.68 30.45
N ASP A 262 2.47 9.30 29.22
CA ASP A 262 1.79 8.04 28.93
C ASP A 262 2.71 6.84 29.27
N ASP A 263 4.03 6.98 29.06
CA ASP A 263 5.00 5.94 29.44
C ASP A 263 5.12 5.79 30.96
N VAL A 264 5.09 6.90 31.71
CA VAL A 264 5.06 6.86 33.19
C VAL A 264 3.77 6.20 33.68
N GLU A 265 2.63 6.54 33.09
CA GLU A 265 1.34 5.95 33.42
C GLU A 265 1.34 4.44 33.16
N ALA A 266 1.84 4.00 32.00
CA ALA A 266 1.95 2.59 31.65
C ALA A 266 2.84 1.80 32.63
N VAL A 267 3.99 2.34 33.03
CA VAL A 267 4.88 1.70 34.02
C VAL A 267 4.22 1.62 35.40
N VAL A 268 3.51 2.66 35.81
CA VAL A 268 2.79 2.66 37.09
C VAL A 268 1.66 1.64 37.07
N GLU A 269 0.87 1.58 36.00
CA GLU A 269 -0.20 0.59 35.82
C GLU A 269 0.37 -0.84 35.86
N GLU A 270 1.45 -1.11 35.14
CA GLU A 270 2.11 -2.42 35.13
C GLU A 270 2.63 -2.79 36.53
N ARG A 271 3.29 -1.86 37.22
CA ARG A 271 3.77 -2.06 38.60
C ARG A 271 2.63 -2.42 39.55
N GLU A 272 1.48 -1.75 39.43
CA GLU A 272 0.32 -2.01 40.27
C GLU A 272 -0.30 -3.40 40.02
N LEU A 273 -0.31 -3.85 38.76
CA LEU A 273 -0.75 -5.19 38.39
C LEU A 273 0.19 -6.27 38.91
N CYS A 274 1.51 -6.05 38.85
CA CYS A 274 2.52 -7.01 39.31
C CYS A 274 2.67 -7.06 40.83
N TYR A 275 2.55 -5.91 41.52
CA TYR A 275 2.78 -5.79 42.96
C TYR A 275 1.59 -5.15 43.72
N PRO A 276 0.40 -5.76 43.67
CA PRO A 276 -0.82 -5.18 44.27
C PRO A 276 -0.73 -5.03 45.79
N HIS A 277 0.15 -5.76 46.47
CA HIS A 277 0.36 -5.66 47.91
C HIS A 277 1.11 -4.38 48.34
N LEU A 278 1.89 -3.76 47.44
CA LEU A 278 2.56 -2.48 47.71
C LEU A 278 1.56 -1.30 47.72
N ARG A 279 0.41 -1.45 47.07
CA ARG A 279 -0.71 -0.49 47.10
C ARG A 279 -1.28 -0.33 48.52
N LYS A 280 -1.40 -1.43 49.26
CA LYS A 280 -1.98 -1.45 50.62
C LYS A 280 -1.15 -0.67 51.64
N ARG A 281 0.15 -0.48 51.39
CA ARG A 281 1.04 0.32 52.25
C ARG A 281 0.94 1.83 52.01
N ALA A 282 0.42 2.27 50.87
CA ALA A 282 0.32 3.69 50.53
C ALA A 282 -0.99 4.34 51.02
N ASP A 283 -2.11 3.60 51.00
CA ASP A 283 -3.42 4.07 51.50
C ASP A 283 -3.66 3.81 52.99
N GLY A 284 -2.84 2.96 53.61
CA GLY A 284 -2.91 2.64 55.04
C GLY A 284 -2.00 3.56 55.85
N GLY A 285 -2.56 4.67 56.36
CA GLY A 285 -1.88 5.52 57.34
C GLY A 285 -1.34 4.69 58.50
N MET A 286 -0.05 4.85 58.77
CA MET A 286 0.70 4.59 60.00
C MET A 286 -0.05 3.82 61.11
N GLU A 287 0.21 2.51 61.22
CA GLU A 287 0.20 1.84 62.52
C GLU A 287 1.54 1.11 62.69
N LEU A 288 2.28 1.57 63.70
CA LEU A 288 3.45 0.92 64.24
C LEU A 288 3.07 -0.49 64.69
N ALA A 289 3.67 -1.50 64.05
CA ALA A 289 3.88 -2.79 64.67
C ALA A 289 5.37 -3.10 64.53
N GLU A 290 6.09 -2.91 65.64
CA GLU A 290 7.33 -3.62 65.89
C GLU A 290 7.03 -5.12 65.79
N ASP A 291 7.64 -5.80 64.82
CA ASP A 291 7.83 -7.25 64.90
C ASP A 291 9.26 -7.56 64.47
N GLU A 292 9.97 -8.22 65.37
CA GLU A 292 11.37 -8.59 65.31
C GLU A 292 11.59 -9.65 64.22
N GLY A 293 12.75 -9.61 63.55
CA GLY A 293 13.38 -10.85 63.07
C GLY A 293 13.96 -10.81 61.66
N GLY A 294 15.28 -10.59 61.59
CA GLY A 294 16.15 -11.28 60.64
C GLY A 294 16.52 -10.52 59.37
N GLU A 295 17.62 -9.79 59.42
CA GLU A 295 18.45 -9.56 58.23
C GLU A 295 19.01 -10.92 57.77
N GLU A 296 18.51 -11.46 56.66
CA GLU A 296 19.31 -12.45 55.90
C GLU A 296 20.20 -11.69 54.92
N PRO A 297 21.54 -11.77 55.07
CA PRO A 297 22.45 -11.21 54.08
C PRO A 297 22.36 -12.02 52.78
N MET A 298 22.17 -11.33 51.65
CA MET A 298 22.31 -11.92 50.32
C MET A 298 23.73 -12.49 50.16
N ASP A 299 23.83 -13.81 50.01
CA ASP A 299 25.04 -14.46 49.52
C ASP A 299 25.15 -14.20 48.02
N LEU A 300 26.06 -13.30 47.66
CA LEU A 300 26.56 -13.15 46.30
C LEU A 300 27.83 -13.98 46.19
N SER A 301 27.66 -15.25 45.83
CA SER A 301 28.68 -16.15 45.33
C SER A 301 28.19 -16.84 44.07
#